data_AF-A0A645G8A3-F1
#
_entry.id   AF-A0A645G8A3-F1
#
_cell.length_a   1.000
_cell.length_b   1.000
_cell.length_c   1.000
_cell.angle_alpha   90.00
_cell.angle_beta   90.00
_cell.angle_gamma   90.00
#
_symmetry.space_group_name_H-M   'P 1'
#
loop_
_entity.id
_entity.type
_entity.pdbx_description
1 polymer ?
#
loop_
_entity_poly.entity_id
_entity_poly.type
_entity_poly.pdbx_seq_one_letter_code
_entity_poly.pdbx_strand_id
1 'polypeptide(L)'
;MSPLSKQPISSFDRGISGRVKAVRVTGTDGTVYITGNKLRSALTLNSTLLDIEVIAPAQKALEFDITDSYGDRWKKEVPVNLPPQKHETFLNEKSVIHRITGRTTESIVFTGFGWGHGIGLSQWGAKAMAEIAPKGDTTYFREILKHYYQGVDIKKAY
;
A
#
# COMPACT_ATOMS: atom_id res chain seq x y z
N MET A 1 -5.22 8.94 0.27
CA MET A 1 -5.58 7.94 1.28
C MET A 1 -4.70 8.20 2.50
N SER A 2 -5.19 8.02 3.72
CA SER A 2 -4.36 8.19 4.92
C SER A 2 -3.18 7.21 4.87
N PRO A 3 -1.96 7.60 5.27
CA PRO A 3 -0.81 6.69 5.30
C PRO A 3 -1.00 5.58 6.33
N LEU A 4 -0.25 4.48 6.19
CA LEU A 4 -0.29 3.40 7.17
C LEU A 4 0.38 3.83 8.49
N SER A 5 -0.34 3.70 9.61
CA SER A 5 0.15 4.05 10.95
C SER A 5 0.02 2.91 11.95
N LYS A 6 0.56 3.09 13.17
CA LYS A 6 0.43 2.08 14.24
C LYS A 6 -1.05 1.83 14.56
N GLN A 7 -1.42 0.56 14.66
CA GLN A 7 -2.78 0.13 15.01
C GLN A 7 -3.03 0.36 16.51
N PRO A 8 -4.29 0.63 16.93
CA PRO A 8 -5.50 0.73 16.11
C PRO A 8 -5.60 2.07 15.37
N ILE A 9 -5.97 2.02 14.09
CA ILE A 9 -6.12 3.24 13.27
C ILE A 9 -7.53 3.79 13.38
N SER A 10 -7.64 5.10 13.64
CA SER A 10 -8.89 5.86 13.57
C SER A 10 -8.86 6.80 12.38
N SER A 11 -9.18 6.28 11.20
CA SER A 11 -9.36 7.09 9.98
C SER A 11 -10.64 6.68 9.27
N PHE A 12 -11.25 7.63 8.55
CA PHE A 12 -12.48 7.38 7.78
C PHE A 12 -12.25 6.33 6.68
N ASP A 13 -11.11 6.37 6.03
CA ASP A 13 -10.77 5.52 4.88
C ASP A 13 -10.09 4.19 5.27
N ARG A 14 -9.82 3.97 6.57
CA ARG A 14 -9.20 2.74 7.09
C ARG A 14 -10.01 2.09 8.22
N GLY A 15 -9.88 0.78 8.36
CA GLY A 15 -10.39 0.03 9.51
C GLY A 15 -9.44 0.08 10.71
N ILE A 16 -9.87 -0.46 11.85
CA ILE A 16 -9.07 -0.54 13.07
C ILE A 16 -7.74 -1.29 12.85
N SER A 17 -7.73 -2.28 11.95
CA SER A 17 -6.55 -3.06 11.54
C SER A 17 -5.66 -2.32 10.53
N GLY A 18 -6.01 -1.09 10.15
CA GLY A 18 -5.33 -0.30 9.13
C GLY A 18 -5.62 -0.70 7.68
N ARG A 19 -6.45 -1.71 7.45
CA ARG A 19 -6.92 -2.09 6.11
C ARG A 19 -7.76 -0.99 5.47
N VAL A 20 -7.63 -0.82 4.16
CA VAL A 20 -8.38 0.16 3.37
C VAL A 20 -9.86 -0.19 3.35
N LYS A 21 -10.72 0.76 3.73
CA LYS A 21 -12.17 0.70 3.53
C LYS A 21 -12.51 1.20 2.12
N ALA A 22 -12.08 2.41 1.80
CA ALA A 22 -12.32 3.04 0.51
C ALA A 22 -11.20 4.01 0.11
N VAL A 23 -10.92 4.09 -1.18
CA VAL A 23 -10.04 5.09 -1.80
C VAL A 23 -10.92 6.02 -2.63
N ARG A 24 -10.74 7.32 -2.43
CA ARG A 24 -11.38 8.34 -3.26
C ARG A 24 -10.49 8.64 -4.46
N VAL A 25 -11.05 8.48 -5.67
CA VAL A 25 -10.40 8.80 -6.93
C VAL A 25 -11.18 9.93 -7.60
N THR A 26 -10.51 11.01 -7.95
CA THR A 26 -11.10 12.17 -8.61
C THR A 26 -10.52 12.29 -10.01
N GLY A 27 -11.37 12.21 -11.03
CA GLY A 27 -11.03 12.42 -12.44
C GLY A 27 -11.59 13.74 -12.97
N THR A 28 -11.56 13.93 -14.28
CA THR A 28 -12.08 15.13 -14.96
C THR A 28 -13.58 15.31 -14.74
N ASP A 29 -14.34 14.20 -14.78
CA ASP A 29 -15.81 14.23 -14.85
C ASP A 29 -16.45 13.97 -13.48
N GLY A 30 -15.67 13.77 -12.43
CA GLY A 30 -16.18 13.57 -11.09
C GLY A 30 -15.29 12.75 -10.17
N THR A 31 -15.89 12.34 -9.05
CA THR A 31 -15.21 11.60 -7.98
C THR A 31 -15.90 10.29 -7.69
N VAL A 32 -15.14 9.21 -7.57
CA VAL A 32 -15.61 7.86 -7.27
C VAL A 32 -14.93 7.34 -6.01
N TYR A 33 -15.70 6.62 -5.19
CA TYR A 33 -15.17 5.87 -4.05
C TYR A 33 -15.02 4.39 -4.43
N ILE A 34 -13.80 3.89 -4.40
CA ILE A 34 -13.46 2.49 -4.70
C ILE A 34 -13.20 1.78 -3.38
N THR A 35 -13.93 0.70 -3.10
CA THR A 35 -13.69 -0.07 -1.87
C THR A 35 -12.32 -0.77 -1.89
N GLY A 36 -11.73 -1.00 -0.72
CA GLY A 36 -10.45 -1.71 -0.62
C GLY A 36 -10.50 -3.11 -1.26
N ASN A 37 -11.62 -3.83 -1.12
CA ASN A 37 -11.82 -5.14 -1.74
C ASN A 37 -11.86 -5.06 -3.27
N LYS A 38 -12.54 -4.04 -3.83
CA LYS A 38 -12.58 -3.83 -5.28
C LYS A 38 -11.20 -3.48 -5.83
N LEU A 39 -10.45 -2.64 -5.11
CA LEU A 39 -9.06 -2.31 -5.47
C LEU A 39 -8.17 -3.56 -5.45
N ARG A 40 -8.29 -4.37 -4.39
CA ARG A 40 -7.55 -5.62 -4.23
C ARG A 40 -7.82 -6.60 -5.37
N SER A 41 -9.10 -6.81 -5.73
CA SER A 41 -9.46 -7.72 -6.82
C SER A 41 -9.03 -7.18 -8.19
N ALA A 42 -9.17 -5.88 -8.42
CA ALA A 42 -8.84 -5.26 -9.71
C ALA A 42 -7.33 -5.28 -10.02
N LEU A 43 -6.49 -5.15 -8.98
CA LEU A 43 -5.03 -5.09 -9.11
C LEU A 43 -4.33 -6.35 -8.63
N THR A 44 -5.07 -7.44 -8.39
CA THR A 44 -4.55 -8.74 -7.93
C THR A 44 -3.67 -8.60 -6.68
N LEU A 45 -4.10 -7.77 -5.73
CA LEU A 45 -3.31 -7.49 -4.53
C LEU A 45 -3.48 -8.60 -3.49
N ASN A 46 -2.40 -8.84 -2.77
CA ASN A 46 -2.35 -9.83 -1.69
C ASN A 46 -3.34 -9.53 -0.56
N SER A 47 -3.53 -8.25 -0.22
CA SER A 47 -4.39 -7.82 0.88
C SER A 47 -4.94 -6.41 0.65
N THR A 48 -5.76 -5.94 1.59
CA THR A 48 -6.20 -4.54 1.69
C THR A 48 -5.41 -3.76 2.74
N LEU A 49 -4.31 -4.31 3.27
CA LEU A 49 -3.45 -3.60 4.22
C LEU A 49 -2.26 -3.03 3.46
N LEU A 50 -2.47 -1.86 2.85
CA LEU A 50 -1.50 -1.25 1.94
C LEU A 50 -1.46 0.26 2.07
N ASP A 51 -0.42 0.83 1.47
CA ASP A 51 -0.23 2.24 1.18
C ASP A 51 -0.06 2.46 -0.32
N ILE A 52 -0.24 3.70 -0.77
CA ILE A 52 -0.17 4.09 -2.17
C ILE A 52 0.85 5.21 -2.30
N GLU A 53 1.83 5.03 -3.17
CA GLU A 53 2.81 6.06 -3.50
C GLU A 53 2.82 6.31 -5.01
N VAL A 54 2.94 7.56 -5.43
CA VAL A 54 3.18 7.94 -6.83
C VAL A 54 4.65 8.28 -6.95
N ILE A 55 5.36 7.55 -7.80
CA ILE A 55 6.79 7.72 -8.01
C ILE A 55 6.98 8.18 -9.45
N ALA A 56 7.59 9.37 -9.63
CA ALA A 56 8.11 9.81 -10.91
C ALA A 56 9.64 9.59 -10.88
N PRO A 57 10.22 8.87 -11.85
CA PRO A 57 11.66 8.73 -11.92
C PRO A 57 12.28 10.09 -12.24
N ALA A 58 13.32 10.44 -11.48
CA ALA A 58 14.15 11.60 -11.80
C ALA A 58 14.76 11.40 -13.20
N GLN A 59 14.67 12.42 -14.06
CA GLN A 59 15.40 12.42 -15.33
C GLN A 59 16.89 12.29 -15.02
N LYS A 60 17.53 11.22 -15.51
CA LYS A 60 18.97 10.95 -15.29
C LYS A 60 19.89 11.85 -16.10
N ALA A 61 19.38 12.47 -17.16
CA ALA A 61 20.10 13.42 -17.99
C ALA A 61 19.13 14.46 -18.55
N LEU A 62 19.62 15.70 -18.71
CA LEU A 62 18.96 16.74 -19.47
C LEU A 62 19.62 16.80 -20.85
N GLU A 63 18.81 16.70 -21.91
CA GLU A 63 19.25 16.96 -23.28
C GLU A 63 19.07 18.43 -23.60
N PHE A 64 20.13 19.08 -24.07
CA PHE A 64 20.08 20.45 -24.58
C PHE A 64 20.46 20.46 -26.05
N ASP A 65 19.69 21.20 -26.84
CA ASP A 65 20.04 21.51 -28.22
C ASP A 65 20.94 22.76 -28.22
N ILE A 66 22.21 22.58 -28.59
CA ILE A 66 23.19 23.65 -28.76
C ILE A 66 23.21 23.99 -30.25
N THR A 67 22.92 25.25 -30.59
CA THR A 67 23.10 25.77 -31.95
C THR A 67 24.29 26.71 -31.95
N ASP A 68 25.21 26.54 -32.90
CA ASP A 68 26.35 27.46 -33.05
C ASP A 68 25.95 28.74 -33.80
N SER A 69 26.90 29.67 -33.97
CA SER A 69 26.68 30.92 -34.72
C SER A 69 26.46 30.74 -36.23
N TYR A 70 26.78 29.55 -36.77
CA TYR A 70 26.59 29.18 -38.18
C TYR A 70 25.29 28.38 -38.40
N GLY A 71 24.55 28.04 -37.35
CA GLY A 71 23.27 27.34 -37.40
C GLY A 71 23.35 25.83 -37.21
N ASP A 72 24.54 25.28 -36.94
CA ASP A 72 24.74 23.84 -36.74
C ASP A 72 24.21 23.41 -35.36
N ARG A 73 23.44 22.31 -35.34
CA ARG A 73 22.75 21.81 -34.14
C ARG A 73 23.42 20.57 -33.58
N TRP A 74 23.67 20.60 -32.27
CA TRP A 74 24.27 19.50 -31.51
C TRP A 74 23.43 19.19 -30.28
N LYS A 75 23.29 17.90 -29.96
CA LYS A 75 22.69 17.48 -28.70
C LYS A 75 23.77 17.28 -27.65
N LYS A 76 23.60 17.91 -26.49
CA LYS A 76 24.45 17.68 -25.31
C LYS A 76 23.62 17.07 -24.19
N GLU A 77 24.00 15.85 -23.80
CA GLU A 77 23.49 15.20 -22.61
C GLU A 77 24.28 15.66 -21.38
N VAL A 78 23.59 16.24 -20.42
CA VAL A 78 24.17 16.61 -19.12
C VAL A 78 23.61 15.65 -18.08
N PRO A 79 24.43 14.76 -17.48
CA PRO A 79 23.95 13.84 -16.46
C PRO A 79 23.50 14.62 -15.24
N VAL A 80 22.30 14.30 -14.76
CA VAL A 80 21.70 14.89 -13.58
C VAL A 80 21.94 13.93 -12.41
N ASN A 81 22.96 14.22 -11.61
CA ASN A 81 23.19 13.51 -10.35
C ASN A 81 22.41 14.18 -9.21
N LEU A 82 21.08 14.11 -9.29
CA LEU A 82 20.22 14.49 -8.18
C LEU A 82 19.93 13.24 -7.34
N PRO A 83 20.02 13.30 -6.00
CA PRO A 83 19.49 12.22 -5.17
C PRO A 83 18.02 12.01 -5.55
N PRO A 84 17.51 10.76 -5.53
CA PRO A 84 16.11 10.48 -5.83
C PRO A 84 15.25 11.28 -4.86
N GLN A 85 14.67 12.38 -5.33
CA GLN A 85 13.78 13.17 -4.51
C GLN A 85 12.45 12.43 -4.49
N LYS A 86 12.05 11.96 -3.30
CA LYS A 86 10.64 11.73 -3.03
C LYS A 86 9.98 13.07 -3.35
N HIS A 87 9.11 13.12 -4.36
CA HIS A 87 8.34 14.33 -4.60
C HIS A 87 7.53 14.56 -3.32
N GLU A 88 8.06 15.41 -2.43
CA GLU A 88 7.31 16.01 -1.35
C GLU A 88 6.19 16.76 -2.08
N THR A 89 5.02 16.12 -2.10
CA THR A 89 3.72 16.77 -2.33
C THR A 89 3.83 18.17 -1.75
N PHE A 90 3.63 19.18 -2.61
CA PHE A 90 3.84 20.60 -2.34
C PHE A 90 3.55 20.93 -0.88
N LEU A 91 4.37 21.76 -0.23
CA LEU A 91 4.45 22.06 1.23
C LEU A 91 3.12 22.28 2.02
N ASN A 92 1.94 22.25 1.39
CA ASN A 92 0.61 22.32 1.98
C ASN A 92 -0.37 21.18 1.58
N GLU A 93 0.04 20.21 0.76
CA GLU A 93 -0.79 19.06 0.40
C GLU A 93 -0.78 18.07 1.56
N LYS A 94 -1.94 17.88 2.19
CA LYS A 94 -2.15 16.82 3.19
C LYS A 94 -1.64 15.51 2.59
N SER A 95 -0.84 14.74 3.35
CA SER A 95 -0.31 13.40 3.00
C SER A 95 -1.35 12.37 2.54
N VAL A 96 -2.63 12.75 2.54
CA VAL A 96 -3.79 12.00 2.10
C VAL A 96 -4.06 12.19 0.60
N ILE A 97 -3.38 13.07 -0.11
CA ILE A 97 -3.60 13.33 -1.55
C ILE A 97 -2.38 12.85 -2.33
N HIS A 98 -2.61 11.97 -3.31
CA HIS A 98 -1.59 11.54 -4.25
C HIS A 98 -1.96 12.07 -5.63
N ARG A 99 -1.18 13.01 -6.15
CA ARG A 99 -1.42 13.62 -7.46
C ARG A 99 -0.72 12.79 -8.54
N ILE A 100 -1.45 12.53 -9.62
CA ILE A 100 -0.91 11.90 -10.83
C ILE A 100 -0.90 13.00 -11.89
N THR A 101 0.27 13.34 -12.43
CA THR A 101 0.42 14.41 -13.44
C THR A 101 0.26 13.92 -14.87
N GLY A 102 0.20 12.60 -15.07
CA GLY A 102 -0.01 11.97 -16.37
C GLY A 102 1.27 11.89 -17.21
N ARG A 103 2.44 12.09 -16.59
CA ARG A 103 3.73 11.86 -17.24
C ARG A 103 3.87 10.36 -17.52
N THR A 104 4.37 10.01 -18.71
CA THR A 104 4.55 8.61 -19.13
C THR A 104 5.48 7.80 -18.24
N THR A 105 6.31 8.47 -17.43
CA THR A 105 7.24 7.86 -16.51
C THR A 105 6.69 7.69 -15.09
N GLU A 106 5.51 8.25 -14.78
CA GLU A 106 4.90 8.08 -13.46
C GLU A 106 4.45 6.63 -13.24
N SER A 107 4.79 6.10 -12.07
CA SER A 107 4.35 4.78 -11.61
C SER A 107 3.57 4.92 -10.32
N ILE A 108 2.47 4.19 -10.21
CA ILE A 108 1.71 4.06 -8.97
C ILE A 108 2.16 2.77 -8.30
N VAL A 109 2.73 2.89 -7.11
CA VAL A 109 3.25 1.77 -6.34
C VAL A 109 2.34 1.51 -5.16
N PHE A 110 1.89 0.26 -5.05
CA PHE A 110 1.12 -0.24 -3.92
C PHE A 110 2.05 -1.07 -3.03
N THR A 111 2.32 -0.59 -1.82
CA THR A 111 3.16 -1.29 -0.84
C THR A 111 2.31 -1.74 0.32
N GLY A 112 2.38 -3.01 0.72
CA GLY A 112 1.47 -3.52 1.74
C GLY A 112 1.91 -4.82 2.36
N PHE A 113 1.16 -5.23 3.37
CA PHE A 113 1.48 -6.36 4.24
C PHE A 113 0.34 -7.36 4.31
N GLY A 114 0.69 -8.60 4.69
CA GLY A 114 -0.27 -9.67 4.91
C GLY A 114 -0.87 -10.23 3.62
N TRP A 115 -1.63 -11.30 3.80
CA TRP A 115 -2.24 -12.05 2.70
C TRP A 115 -3.67 -12.46 3.08
N GLY A 116 -4.62 -12.30 2.17
CA GLY A 116 -6.02 -12.66 2.39
C GLY A 116 -6.90 -11.53 2.93
N HIS A 117 -8.13 -11.89 3.32
CA HIS A 117 -9.18 -10.94 3.72
C HIS A 117 -9.05 -10.43 5.17
N GLY A 118 -8.25 -11.09 6.02
CA GLY A 118 -7.93 -10.63 7.37
C GLY A 118 -9.09 -10.68 8.36
N ILE A 119 -9.95 -11.70 8.23
CA ILE A 119 -11.07 -11.96 9.14
C ILE A 119 -10.89 -13.36 9.71
N GLY A 120 -11.13 -13.53 11.02
CA GLY A 120 -11.01 -14.82 11.71
C GLY A 120 -9.55 -15.20 11.99
N LEU A 121 -9.22 -16.45 11.71
CA LEU A 121 -7.92 -17.03 12.07
C LEU A 121 -6.80 -16.66 11.09
N SER A 122 -5.71 -16.11 11.62
CA SER A 122 -4.45 -15.99 10.88
C SER A 122 -3.72 -17.33 10.89
N GLN A 123 -3.53 -17.96 9.72
CA GLN A 123 -2.84 -19.24 9.62
C GLN A 123 -1.40 -19.17 10.17
N TRP A 124 -0.69 -18.09 9.83
CA TRP A 124 0.68 -17.85 10.33
C TRP A 124 0.70 -17.57 11.83
N GLY A 125 -0.27 -16.82 12.35
CA GLY A 125 -0.35 -16.56 13.79
C GLY A 125 -0.76 -17.81 14.59
N ALA A 126 -1.69 -18.61 14.07
CA ALA A 126 -2.04 -19.91 14.64
C ALA A 126 -0.85 -20.87 14.64
N LYS A 127 -0.07 -20.92 13.56
CA LYS A 127 1.18 -21.68 13.50
C LYS A 127 2.17 -21.23 14.57
N ALA A 128 2.42 -19.92 14.70
CA ALA A 128 3.33 -19.40 15.72
C ALA A 128 2.84 -19.72 17.14
N MET A 129 1.54 -19.59 17.42
CA MET A 129 0.96 -19.99 18.70
C MET A 129 1.10 -21.49 18.97
N ALA A 130 0.99 -22.34 17.95
CA ALA A 130 1.21 -23.77 18.08
C ALA A 130 2.69 -24.11 18.33
N GLU A 131 3.62 -23.39 17.71
CA GLU A 131 5.06 -23.60 17.88
C GLU A 131 5.56 -23.24 19.28
N ILE A 132 4.93 -22.26 19.95
CA ILE A 132 5.25 -21.89 21.34
C ILE A 132 4.50 -22.73 22.38
N ALA A 133 3.54 -23.55 21.97
CA ALA A 133 2.74 -24.34 22.88
C ALA A 133 3.59 -25.40 23.60
N PRO A 134 3.27 -25.76 24.86
CA PRO A 134 3.99 -26.80 25.59
C PRO A 134 4.02 -28.12 24.80
N LYS A 135 5.21 -28.74 24.71
CA LYS A 135 5.35 -30.04 24.03
C LYS A 135 4.47 -31.09 24.71
N GLY A 136 3.59 -31.71 23.93
CA GLY A 136 2.67 -32.75 24.40
C GLY A 136 1.30 -32.22 24.85
N ASP A 137 1.09 -30.90 24.88
CA ASP A 137 -0.26 -30.37 25.02
C ASP A 137 -1.05 -30.68 23.74
N THR A 138 -2.23 -31.29 23.90
CA THR A 138 -3.15 -31.61 22.81
C THR A 138 -4.32 -30.63 22.76
N THR A 139 -4.40 -29.69 23.70
CA THR A 139 -5.51 -28.76 23.88
C THR A 139 -5.21 -27.32 23.44
N TYR A 140 -3.95 -27.00 23.10
CA TYR A 140 -3.49 -25.69 22.62
C TYR A 140 -4.35 -25.10 21.48
N PHE A 141 -4.90 -25.94 20.59
CA PHE A 141 -5.76 -25.48 19.51
C PHE A 141 -7.00 -24.72 20.03
N ARG A 142 -7.48 -25.04 21.24
CA ARG A 142 -8.60 -24.34 21.88
C ARG A 142 -8.22 -22.91 22.22
N GLU A 143 -7.00 -22.69 22.69
CA GLU A 143 -6.49 -21.35 23.00
C GLU A 143 -6.33 -20.53 21.72
N ILE A 144 -5.78 -21.12 20.66
CA ILE A 144 -5.70 -20.51 19.33
C ILE A 144 -7.08 -20.09 18.84
N LEU A 145 -8.06 -21.00 18.88
CA LEU A 145 -9.42 -20.70 18.40
C LEU A 145 -10.09 -19.63 19.24
N LYS A 146 -9.97 -19.66 20.57
CA LYS A 146 -10.53 -18.63 21.45
C LYS A 146 -9.86 -17.26 21.29
N HIS A 147 -8.59 -17.23 20.88
CA HIS A 147 -7.89 -15.99 20.56
C HIS A 147 -8.47 -15.30 19.31
N TYR A 148 -8.71 -16.07 18.25
CA TYR A 148 -9.21 -15.54 16.97
C TYR A 148 -10.74 -15.39 16.90
N TYR A 149 -11.46 -16.23 17.64
CA TYR A 149 -12.92 -16.27 17.65
C TYR A 149 -13.40 -16.02 19.08
N GLN A 150 -13.70 -14.76 19.39
CA GLN A 150 -14.15 -14.36 20.71
C GLN A 150 -15.58 -14.87 20.97
N GLY A 151 -15.84 -15.38 22.17
CA GLY A 151 -17.17 -15.82 22.58
C GLY A 151 -17.64 -17.14 21.96
N VAL A 152 -16.74 -17.97 21.40
CA VAL A 152 -17.11 -19.27 20.83
C VAL A 152 -17.00 -20.41 21.85
N ASP A 153 -17.93 -21.36 21.73
CA ASP A 153 -17.87 -22.64 22.43
C ASP A 153 -17.34 -23.74 21.50
N ILE A 154 -16.36 -24.50 22.00
CA ILE A 154 -15.74 -25.60 21.27
C ILE A 154 -16.39 -26.90 21.73
N LYS A 155 -17.13 -27.57 20.83
CA LYS A 155 -17.81 -28.83 21.09
C LYS A 155 -17.25 -29.94 20.21
N LYS A 156 -17.15 -31.15 20.77
CA LYS A 156 -16.84 -32.36 19.98
C LYS A 156 -18.11 -32.73 19.21
N ALA A 157 -18.00 -32.82 17.89
CA ALA A 157 -19.16 -33.09 17.04
C ALA A 157 -19.64 -34.56 17.11
N TYR A 158 -18.74 -35.50 17.41
CA TYR A 158 -18.98 -36.94 17.53
C TYR A 158 -17.83 -37.59 18.31
#